data_AF-F4PSV0-F1
#
_entry.id   AF-F4PSV0-F1
#
_cell.length_a   1.000
_cell.length_b   1.000
_cell.length_c   1.000
_cell.angle_alpha   90.00
_cell.angle_beta   90.00
_cell.angle_gamma   90.00
#
_symmetry.space_group_name_H-M   'P 1'
#
loop_
_entity.id
_entity.type
_entity.pdbx_description
1 polymer ?
#
loop_
_entity_poly.entity_id
_entity_poly.type
_entity_poly.pdbx_seq_one_letter_code
_entity_poly.pdbx_strand_id
1 'polypeptide(L)'
;MVTIKLLLLLLFVLLFISFSSSNNHIVSSLSLLPIKSCQNGGIDLYGNCICCFGYYGKECEMVDTRERCTQSTFTEYDIGPVCCWSKHRTIHNATNLKETTSWSISDNSMQTQNKKIKRMIKSYGPWDDNDINYFNHILKLDHIQRNGRLKQVYSLRFNNATDKIPRLPSICDSTNKPPLAFIIMLTNYDKESFQTLLNIIYHPKHYYVIHVDARNFKKEIIDTMNNDINHLFVSRQQKQPLQDPMNIQLVNIPFKGNWGTLSLVYMEVASYTYLFDMVKQRRESRLKSNSHHHDRQNTIVQWSHIINLSGHDMPTKSLHKLESFICSNLNTNYIEHFPTKDILIRFQMTSFDQGKWLVTIDREVFESNDCGKMGSLSIFDPESGGYGSQWHMIRYELAYHAISDIRSVERLLSLKFTSIPDESYYQSIKHFYPHLKHQSWKDQVNRKTYWSKYTSDTSHRYRVEKHDIDSLVPSLLFIRKVYDQDVRNYMIEKLHLLK
;
A
#
# COMPACT_ATOMS: atom_id res chain seq x y z
N MET A 1 -14.68 45.79 37.05
CA MET A 1 -13.47 45.09 36.56
C MET A 1 -13.57 43.56 36.58
N VAL A 2 -14.23 42.94 37.57
CA VAL A 2 -14.37 41.46 37.65
C VAL A 2 -15.19 40.87 36.49
N THR A 3 -16.21 41.58 36.03
CA THR A 3 -17.12 41.15 34.94
C THR A 3 -16.45 41.07 33.57
N ILE A 4 -15.50 41.96 33.24
CA ILE A 4 -14.79 41.94 31.95
C ILE A 4 -13.81 40.77 31.87
N LYS A 5 -13.13 40.42 32.97
CA LYS A 5 -12.23 39.27 33.01
C LYS A 5 -12.98 37.94 32.84
N LEU A 6 -14.15 37.81 33.44
CA LEU A 6 -14.98 36.61 33.30
C LEU A 6 -15.53 36.47 31.87
N LEU A 7 -15.94 37.58 31.25
CA LEU A 7 -16.40 37.60 29.86
C LEU A 7 -15.29 37.23 28.87
N LEU A 8 -14.08 37.74 29.07
CA LEU A 8 -12.91 37.39 28.26
C LEU A 8 -12.50 35.93 28.44
N LEU A 9 -12.57 35.38 29.66
CA LEU A 9 -12.30 33.97 29.92
C LEU A 9 -13.33 33.07 29.23
N LEU A 10 -14.62 33.42 29.29
CA LEU A 10 -15.69 32.72 28.59
C LEU A 10 -15.54 32.79 27.07
N LEU A 11 -15.16 33.95 26.52
CA LEU A 11 -14.85 34.09 25.09
C LEU A 11 -13.63 33.26 24.69
N PHE A 12 -12.60 33.19 25.54
CA PHE A 12 -11.40 32.39 25.28
C PHE A 12 -11.71 30.89 25.34
N VAL A 13 -12.53 30.44 26.29
CA VAL A 13 -13.01 29.07 26.41
C VAL A 13 -13.92 28.71 25.24
N LEU A 14 -14.85 29.59 24.84
CA LEU A 14 -15.70 29.38 23.68
C LEU A 14 -14.91 29.36 22.36
N LEU A 15 -13.89 30.22 22.22
CA LEU A 15 -12.96 30.17 21.07
C LEU A 15 -12.16 28.85 21.07
N PHE A 16 -11.67 28.39 22.22
CA PHE A 16 -10.96 27.11 22.33
C PHE A 16 -11.86 25.90 22.05
N ILE A 17 -13.11 25.91 22.52
CA ILE A 17 -14.10 24.84 22.25
C ILE A 17 -14.50 24.86 20.77
N SER A 18 -14.65 26.04 20.17
CA SER A 18 -14.96 26.19 18.73
C SER A 18 -13.81 25.72 17.84
N PHE A 19 -12.56 25.92 18.26
CA PHE A 19 -11.38 25.38 17.58
C PHE A 19 -11.18 23.88 17.81
N SER A 20 -11.61 23.34 18.95
CA SER A 20 -11.50 21.91 19.25
C SER A 20 -12.59 21.07 18.57
N SER A 21 -13.76 21.65 18.32
CA SER A 21 -14.90 20.95 17.70
C SER A 21 -14.90 20.95 16.16
N SER A 22 -14.10 21.79 15.50
CA SER A 22 -14.07 21.88 14.03
C SER A 22 -13.05 20.95 13.37
N ASN A 23 -12.13 20.31 14.12
CA ASN A 23 -11.11 19.43 13.55
C ASN A 23 -11.54 17.96 13.36
N ASN A 24 -12.81 17.61 13.60
CA ASN A 24 -13.40 16.36 13.08
C ASN A 24 -13.76 16.49 11.58
N HIS A 25 -12.96 17.26 10.83
CA HIS A 25 -13.12 17.48 9.40
C HIS A 25 -12.82 16.19 8.66
N ILE A 26 -13.90 15.45 8.36
CA ILE A 26 -14.11 14.66 7.14
C ILE A 26 -12.86 13.88 6.73
N VAL A 27 -12.45 12.92 7.57
CA VAL A 27 -12.07 11.63 6.97
C VAL A 27 -13.37 11.20 6.28
N SER A 28 -13.45 11.28 4.95
CA SER A 28 -14.55 10.67 4.21
C SER A 28 -14.58 9.24 4.71
N SER A 29 -15.55 8.92 5.56
CA SER A 29 -15.60 7.60 6.18
C SER A 29 -15.70 6.66 5.01
N LEU A 30 -14.64 5.89 4.80
CA LEU A 30 -14.65 4.84 3.81
C LEU A 30 -15.83 3.96 4.23
N SER A 31 -16.94 4.06 3.50
CA SER A 31 -18.14 3.31 3.83
C SER A 31 -17.75 1.86 3.65
N LEU A 32 -17.54 1.15 4.76
CA LEU A 32 -17.14 -0.24 4.74
C LEU A 32 -18.11 -0.98 3.83
N LEU A 33 -17.55 -1.66 2.83
CA LEU A 33 -18.37 -2.44 1.93
C LEU A 33 -18.99 -3.58 2.74
N PRO A 34 -20.18 -4.05 2.39
CA PRO A 34 -20.80 -5.20 3.04
C PRO A 34 -20.14 -6.51 2.54
N ILE A 35 -18.82 -6.56 2.56
CA ILE A 35 -18.00 -7.74 2.24
C ILE A 35 -17.58 -8.36 3.57
N LYS A 36 -17.80 -9.66 3.73
CA LYS A 36 -17.51 -10.39 4.98
C LYS A 36 -16.89 -11.75 4.68
N SER A 37 -16.12 -12.27 5.64
CA SER A 37 -15.62 -13.64 5.59
C SER A 37 -16.78 -14.61 5.78
N CYS A 38 -16.78 -15.69 5.03
CA CYS A 38 -17.60 -16.87 5.31
C CYS A 38 -16.71 -17.98 5.88
N GLN A 39 -17.30 -19.13 6.23
CA GLN A 39 -16.52 -20.27 6.70
C GLN A 39 -15.64 -20.83 5.59
N ASN A 40 -14.61 -21.59 5.97
CA ASN A 40 -13.72 -22.31 5.04
C ASN A 40 -13.12 -21.42 3.95
N GLY A 41 -12.82 -20.17 4.30
CA GLY A 41 -12.23 -19.19 3.39
C GLY A 41 -13.17 -18.71 2.28
N GLY A 42 -14.49 -18.87 2.44
CA GLY A 42 -15.47 -18.23 1.56
C GLY A 42 -15.56 -16.71 1.80
N ILE A 43 -16.21 -16.00 0.90
CA ILE A 43 -16.43 -14.55 1.02
C ILE A 43 -17.84 -14.16 0.58
N ASP A 44 -18.51 -13.37 1.41
CA ASP A 44 -19.85 -12.88 1.15
C ASP A 44 -19.77 -11.67 0.21
N LEU A 45 -20.36 -11.84 -0.96
CA LEU A 45 -20.73 -10.74 -1.82
C LEU A 45 -22.26 -10.69 -1.95
N TYR A 46 -22.85 -9.60 -1.45
CA TYR A 46 -24.29 -9.31 -1.59
C TYR A 46 -25.20 -10.23 -0.78
N GLY A 47 -24.78 -10.64 0.41
CA GLY A 47 -25.52 -11.60 1.25
C GLY A 47 -25.49 -13.03 0.70
N ASN A 48 -24.51 -13.35 -0.14
CA ASN A 48 -24.30 -14.67 -0.72
C ASN A 48 -22.80 -15.01 -0.70
N CYS A 49 -22.44 -16.08 0.00
CA CYS A 49 -21.06 -16.54 0.04
C CYS A 49 -20.62 -17.19 -1.28
N ILE A 50 -19.44 -16.80 -1.74
CA ILE A 50 -18.68 -17.48 -2.79
C ILE A 50 -17.71 -18.43 -2.10
N CYS A 51 -17.96 -19.73 -2.23
CA CYS A 51 -17.20 -20.76 -1.56
C CYS A 51 -15.97 -21.20 -2.36
N CYS A 52 -14.93 -21.62 -1.63
CA CYS A 52 -13.82 -22.36 -2.19
C CYS A 52 -14.28 -23.70 -2.77
N PHE A 53 -13.52 -24.24 -3.72
CA PHE A 53 -13.79 -25.57 -4.25
C PHE A 53 -13.80 -26.62 -3.13
N GLY A 54 -14.72 -27.59 -3.20
CA GLY A 54 -14.92 -28.59 -2.14
C GLY A 54 -15.77 -28.10 -0.96
N TYR A 55 -16.19 -26.83 -0.93
CA TYR A 55 -17.05 -26.27 0.11
C TYR A 55 -18.34 -25.69 -0.48
N TYR A 56 -19.43 -25.76 0.26
CA TYR A 56 -20.75 -25.30 -0.16
C TYR A 56 -21.64 -24.95 1.05
N GLY A 57 -22.90 -24.59 0.81
CA GLY A 57 -23.79 -24.05 1.84
C GLY A 57 -23.93 -22.53 1.74
N LYS A 58 -24.72 -21.93 2.63
CA LYS A 58 -25.02 -20.50 2.58
C LYS A 58 -23.82 -19.67 3.05
N GLU A 59 -23.09 -20.19 4.02
CA GLU A 59 -21.91 -19.61 4.67
C GLU A 59 -20.63 -20.40 4.36
N CYS A 60 -20.68 -21.28 3.33
CA CYS A 60 -19.59 -22.21 2.99
C CYS A 60 -19.25 -23.22 4.10
N GLU A 61 -20.21 -23.51 4.96
CA GLU A 61 -20.11 -24.36 6.15
C GLU A 61 -20.07 -25.86 5.84
N MET A 62 -20.57 -26.26 4.67
CA MET A 62 -20.66 -27.66 4.27
C MET A 62 -19.41 -28.07 3.48
N VAL A 63 -18.93 -29.28 3.73
CA VAL A 63 -17.70 -29.83 3.15
C VAL A 63 -18.04 -31.03 2.26
N ASP A 64 -17.51 -31.06 1.04
CA ASP A 64 -17.62 -32.24 0.16
C ASP A 64 -16.58 -33.28 0.58
N THR A 65 -17.01 -34.23 1.40
CA THR A 65 -16.15 -35.29 1.94
C THR A 65 -15.59 -36.25 0.87
N ARG A 66 -16.09 -36.17 -0.37
CA ARG A 66 -15.53 -36.94 -1.50
C ARG A 66 -14.26 -36.30 -2.06
N GLU A 67 -14.07 -35.00 -1.83
CA GLU A 67 -12.89 -34.27 -2.28
C GLU A 67 -11.77 -34.40 -1.25
N ARG A 68 -10.74 -35.19 -1.58
CA ARG A 68 -9.57 -35.41 -0.69
C ARG A 68 -8.91 -34.12 -0.21
N CYS A 69 -8.91 -33.09 -1.07
CA CYS A 69 -8.33 -31.80 -0.75
C CYS A 69 -8.99 -31.16 0.49
N THR A 70 -10.26 -31.44 0.78
CA THR A 70 -11.00 -30.84 1.91
C THR A 70 -10.58 -31.38 3.26
N GLN A 71 -9.89 -32.53 3.27
CA GLN A 71 -9.44 -33.23 4.48
C GLN A 71 -7.95 -32.98 4.75
N SER A 72 -7.32 -32.09 3.97
CA SER A 72 -5.89 -31.88 3.99
C SER A 72 -5.45 -31.18 5.26
N THR A 73 -4.52 -31.80 5.96
CA THR A 73 -3.85 -31.22 7.12
C THR A 73 -2.35 -31.15 6.85
N PHE A 74 -1.70 -30.13 7.40
CA PHE A 74 -0.25 -30.02 7.40
C PHE A 74 0.21 -29.75 8.82
N THR A 75 0.92 -30.71 9.41
CA THR A 75 1.17 -30.75 10.86
C THR A 75 -0.14 -30.75 11.65
N GLU A 76 -0.48 -29.65 12.32
CA GLU A 76 -1.72 -29.44 13.08
C GLU A 76 -2.68 -28.46 12.38
N TYR A 77 -2.29 -27.92 11.22
CA TYR A 77 -3.06 -26.89 10.53
C TYR A 77 -4.00 -27.49 9.48
N ASP A 78 -5.25 -27.01 9.48
CA ASP A 78 -6.17 -27.25 8.38
C ASP A 78 -5.73 -26.44 7.15
N ILE A 79 -5.24 -27.13 6.14
CA ILE A 79 -4.87 -26.55 4.85
C ILE A 79 -5.89 -26.88 3.76
N GLY A 80 -7.03 -27.47 4.12
CA GLY A 80 -8.07 -27.89 3.18
C GLY A 80 -8.49 -26.79 2.22
N PRO A 81 -8.81 -25.57 2.69
CA PRO A 81 -9.18 -24.47 1.81
C PRO A 81 -8.07 -24.08 0.82
N VAL A 82 -6.80 -24.06 1.27
CA VAL A 82 -5.64 -23.74 0.41
C VAL A 82 -5.38 -24.86 -0.60
N CYS A 83 -5.44 -26.11 -0.17
CA CYS A 83 -5.27 -27.30 -1.00
C CYS A 83 -6.35 -27.36 -2.10
N CYS A 84 -7.63 -27.23 -1.72
CA CYS A 84 -8.73 -27.25 -2.68
C CYS A 84 -8.72 -26.06 -3.64
N TRP A 85 -8.27 -24.89 -3.18
CA TRP A 85 -8.03 -23.77 -4.07
C TRP A 85 -6.99 -24.11 -5.15
N SER A 86 -5.85 -24.68 -4.76
CA SER A 86 -4.79 -25.03 -5.71
C SER A 86 -5.26 -26.12 -6.69
N LYS A 87 -6.07 -27.07 -6.20
CA LYS A 87 -6.70 -28.11 -7.02
C LYS A 87 -7.63 -27.51 -8.06
N HIS A 88 -8.55 -26.64 -7.65
CA HIS A 88 -9.48 -25.95 -8.54
C HIS A 88 -8.75 -25.24 -9.68
N ARG A 89 -7.66 -24.53 -9.36
CA ARG A 89 -6.86 -23.82 -10.35
C ARG A 89 -6.17 -24.76 -11.33
N THR A 90 -5.71 -25.90 -10.84
CA THR A 90 -5.10 -26.94 -11.67
C THR A 90 -6.12 -27.52 -12.65
N ILE A 91 -7.29 -27.93 -12.17
CA ILE A 91 -8.38 -28.49 -12.98
C ILE A 91 -8.82 -27.51 -14.07
N HIS A 92 -8.92 -26.23 -13.71
CA HIS A 92 -9.33 -25.23 -14.67
C HIS A 92 -8.20 -24.74 -15.58
N ASN A 93 -6.96 -25.18 -15.40
CA ASN A 93 -5.78 -24.64 -16.10
C ASN A 93 -5.69 -23.11 -15.92
N ALA A 94 -5.61 -22.66 -14.66
CA ALA A 94 -5.38 -21.25 -14.36
C ALA A 94 -3.98 -20.84 -14.81
N THR A 95 -3.88 -19.81 -15.66
CA THR A 95 -2.62 -19.26 -16.20
C THR A 95 -2.44 -17.80 -15.78
N ASN A 96 -1.38 -17.18 -16.29
CA ASN A 96 -1.05 -15.79 -16.02
C ASN A 96 -2.17 -14.80 -16.41
N LEU A 97 -2.66 -14.04 -15.43
CA LEU A 97 -3.76 -13.08 -15.55
C LEU A 97 -5.02 -13.67 -16.20
N LYS A 98 -5.31 -14.95 -15.97
CA LYS A 98 -6.35 -15.68 -16.71
C LYS A 98 -7.70 -14.97 -16.73
N GLU A 99 -8.13 -14.36 -15.64
CA GLU A 99 -9.43 -13.70 -15.56
C GLU A 99 -9.47 -12.37 -16.32
N THR A 100 -8.30 -11.82 -16.66
CA THR A 100 -8.13 -10.53 -17.32
C THR A 100 -7.29 -10.56 -18.61
N THR A 101 -6.88 -11.73 -19.12
CA THR A 101 -6.12 -11.87 -20.38
C THR A 101 -6.84 -11.29 -21.59
N SER A 102 -8.17 -11.26 -21.60
CA SER A 102 -8.99 -10.65 -22.65
C SER A 102 -9.34 -9.18 -22.39
N TRP A 103 -8.65 -8.50 -21.44
CA TRP A 103 -8.99 -7.15 -21.04
C TRP A 103 -8.47 -6.13 -22.06
N SER A 104 -9.39 -5.42 -22.70
CA SER A 104 -9.11 -4.16 -23.36
C SER A 104 -9.32 -3.01 -22.38
N ILE A 105 -8.51 -1.96 -22.46
CA ILE A 105 -8.71 -0.69 -21.73
C ILE A 105 -10.10 -0.10 -22.04
N SER A 106 -10.68 -0.40 -23.21
CA SER A 106 -12.05 0.01 -23.57
C SER A 106 -13.15 -0.76 -22.82
N ASP A 107 -12.83 -1.89 -22.19
CA ASP A 107 -13.79 -2.76 -21.48
C ASP A 107 -13.86 -2.42 -19.97
N ASN A 108 -13.97 -1.12 -19.70
CA ASN A 108 -13.97 -0.55 -18.35
C ASN A 108 -15.38 -0.36 -17.78
N SER A 109 -16.41 -0.98 -18.39
CA SER A 109 -17.78 -0.90 -17.89
C SER A 109 -17.89 -1.51 -16.49
N MET A 110 -18.73 -0.92 -15.64
CA MET A 110 -18.94 -1.41 -14.28
C MET A 110 -19.46 -2.86 -14.27
N GLN A 111 -20.29 -3.24 -15.25
CA GLN A 111 -20.80 -4.60 -15.38
C GLN A 111 -19.68 -5.59 -15.72
N THR A 112 -18.78 -5.22 -16.63
CA THR A 112 -17.61 -6.05 -16.96
C THR A 112 -16.72 -6.21 -15.74
N GLN A 113 -16.37 -5.10 -15.07
CA GLN A 113 -15.54 -5.15 -13.86
C GLN A 113 -16.16 -6.05 -12.79
N ASN A 114 -17.45 -5.88 -12.51
CA ASN A 114 -18.16 -6.71 -11.54
C ASN A 114 -18.06 -8.20 -11.87
N LYS A 115 -18.22 -8.57 -13.14
CA LYS A 115 -18.08 -9.96 -13.60
C LYS A 115 -16.65 -10.48 -13.38
N LYS A 116 -15.64 -9.66 -13.67
CA LYS A 116 -14.22 -10.01 -13.49
C LYS A 116 -13.87 -10.14 -12.01
N ILE A 117 -14.28 -9.19 -11.16
CA ILE A 117 -14.12 -9.23 -9.70
C ILE A 117 -14.72 -10.51 -9.13
N LYS A 118 -15.95 -10.88 -9.50
CA LYS A 118 -16.58 -12.14 -9.06
C LYS A 118 -15.77 -13.37 -9.45
N ARG A 119 -15.22 -13.40 -10.67
CA ARG A 119 -14.39 -14.52 -11.13
C ARG A 119 -13.08 -14.59 -10.37
N MET A 120 -12.38 -13.46 -10.19
CA MET A 120 -11.16 -13.41 -9.38
C MET A 120 -11.43 -13.88 -7.95
N ILE A 121 -12.54 -13.43 -7.34
CA ILE A 121 -12.94 -13.84 -6.00
C ILE A 121 -13.26 -15.34 -5.93
N LYS A 122 -13.72 -15.95 -7.03
CA LYS A 122 -13.87 -17.42 -7.09
C LYS A 122 -12.52 -18.13 -7.28
N SER A 123 -11.59 -17.52 -8.02
CA SER A 123 -10.36 -18.15 -8.50
C SER A 123 -9.16 -18.02 -7.56
N TYR A 124 -9.13 -17.02 -6.67
CA TYR A 124 -7.94 -16.69 -5.85
C TYR A 124 -8.13 -16.82 -4.34
N GLY A 125 -9.24 -17.42 -3.87
CA GLY A 125 -9.44 -17.73 -2.45
C GLY A 125 -8.45 -18.77 -1.92
N PRO A 126 -8.62 -19.34 -0.72
CA PRO A 126 -9.49 -18.88 0.37
C PRO A 126 -9.26 -17.42 0.75
N TRP A 127 -10.22 -16.80 1.43
CA TRP A 127 -10.23 -15.39 1.82
C TRP A 127 -10.11 -15.22 3.34
N ASP A 128 -9.40 -14.17 3.76
CA ASP A 128 -9.19 -13.78 5.16
C ASP A 128 -9.52 -12.29 5.41
N ASP A 129 -9.36 -11.85 6.66
CA ASP A 129 -9.62 -10.47 7.08
C ASP A 129 -8.77 -9.45 6.30
N ASN A 130 -7.51 -9.77 5.98
CA ASN A 130 -6.62 -8.87 5.25
C ASN A 130 -7.13 -8.68 3.81
N ASP A 131 -7.62 -9.74 3.15
CA ASP A 131 -8.20 -9.61 1.82
C ASP A 131 -9.46 -8.73 1.80
N ILE A 132 -10.33 -8.89 2.81
CA ILE A 132 -11.55 -8.09 2.93
C ILE A 132 -11.20 -6.63 3.16
N ASN A 133 -10.26 -6.36 4.05
CA ASN A 133 -9.75 -5.02 4.27
C ASN A 133 -9.19 -4.43 2.97
N TYR A 134 -8.46 -5.23 2.19
CA TYR A 134 -7.93 -4.80 0.90
C TYR A 134 -9.06 -4.44 -0.07
N PHE A 135 -10.07 -5.30 -0.21
CA PHE A 135 -11.24 -5.03 -1.05
C PHE A 135 -12.01 -3.78 -0.61
N ASN A 136 -12.12 -3.52 0.70
CA ASN A 136 -12.74 -2.29 1.21
C ASN A 136 -12.02 -1.02 0.72
N HIS A 137 -10.70 -1.07 0.56
CA HIS A 137 -9.93 0.07 0.04
C HIS A 137 -10.08 0.26 -1.46
N ILE A 138 -10.01 -0.83 -2.23
CA ILE A 138 -9.90 -0.75 -3.70
C ILE A 138 -11.22 -0.85 -4.45
N LEU A 139 -12.28 -1.39 -3.85
CA LEU A 139 -13.59 -1.55 -4.48
C LEU A 139 -14.56 -0.45 -4.04
N LYS A 140 -15.59 -0.25 -4.86
CA LYS A 140 -16.81 0.47 -4.51
C LYS A 140 -18.02 -0.35 -4.87
N LEU A 141 -19.11 -0.14 -4.14
CA LEU A 141 -20.41 -0.73 -4.40
C LEU A 141 -21.31 0.32 -5.05
N ASP A 142 -21.81 0.00 -6.24
CA ASP A 142 -22.78 0.82 -6.96
C ASP A 142 -24.08 0.04 -7.17
N HIS A 143 -25.15 0.78 -7.49
CA HIS A 143 -26.46 0.21 -7.82
C HIS A 143 -26.83 0.59 -9.25
N ILE A 144 -27.06 -0.42 -10.10
CA ILE A 144 -27.55 -0.22 -11.47
C ILE A 144 -28.98 -0.72 -11.59
N GLN A 145 -29.84 0.04 -12.26
CA GLN A 145 -31.19 -0.40 -12.56
C GLN A 145 -31.17 -1.26 -13.83
N ARG A 146 -31.71 -2.48 -13.75
CA ARG A 146 -31.88 -3.36 -14.91
C ARG A 146 -33.24 -4.05 -14.83
N ASN A 147 -34.08 -3.81 -15.85
CA ASN A 147 -35.45 -4.34 -15.91
C ASN A 147 -36.26 -4.00 -14.66
N GLY A 148 -36.18 -2.75 -14.18
CA GLY A 148 -36.89 -2.28 -12.99
C GLY A 148 -36.32 -2.79 -11.65
N ARG A 149 -35.31 -3.67 -11.64
CA ARG A 149 -34.67 -4.16 -10.41
C ARG A 149 -33.33 -3.45 -10.17
N LEU A 150 -33.10 -3.04 -8.92
CA LEU A 150 -31.80 -2.54 -8.48
C LEU A 150 -30.85 -3.72 -8.32
N LYS A 151 -29.75 -3.69 -9.06
CA LYS A 151 -28.68 -4.68 -8.99
C LYS A 151 -27.43 -4.04 -8.43
N GLN A 152 -26.90 -4.64 -7.38
CA GLN A 152 -25.61 -4.28 -6.81
C GLN A 152 -24.47 -4.73 -7.74
N VAL A 153 -23.49 -3.86 -7.96
CA VAL A 153 -22.30 -4.12 -8.78
C VAL A 153 -21.05 -3.58 -8.09
N TYR A 154 -20.01 -4.41 -8.00
CA TYR A 154 -18.70 -3.97 -7.54
C TYR A 154 -17.87 -3.48 -8.72
N SER A 155 -17.13 -2.40 -8.51
CA SER A 155 -16.11 -1.92 -9.45
C SER A 155 -14.92 -1.36 -8.69
N LEU A 156 -13.78 -1.17 -9.35
CA LEU A 156 -12.63 -0.49 -8.74
C LEU A 156 -13.02 0.96 -8.42
N ARG A 157 -12.62 1.45 -7.26
CA ARG A 157 -12.91 2.81 -6.80
C ARG A 157 -12.36 3.85 -7.77
N PHE A 158 -11.14 3.61 -8.26
CA PHE A 158 -10.38 4.46 -9.17
C PHE A 158 -10.44 3.97 -10.62
N ASN A 159 -11.61 3.58 -11.10
CA ASN A 159 -11.74 3.14 -12.49
C ASN A 159 -11.91 4.29 -13.50
N ASN A 160 -12.19 5.53 -13.07
CA ASN A 160 -12.51 6.61 -13.98
C ASN A 160 -11.26 7.40 -14.39
N ALA A 161 -11.09 7.67 -15.69
CA ALA A 161 -9.98 8.47 -16.20
C ALA A 161 -9.94 9.89 -15.61
N THR A 162 -11.07 10.44 -15.15
CA THR A 162 -11.11 11.73 -14.44
C THR A 162 -10.38 11.73 -13.10
N ASP A 163 -10.17 10.56 -12.51
CA ASP A 163 -9.38 10.43 -11.28
C ASP A 163 -7.88 10.48 -11.56
N LYS A 164 -7.45 10.34 -12.83
CA LYS A 164 -6.09 10.65 -13.26
C LYS A 164 -5.95 12.17 -13.37
N ILE A 165 -5.60 12.83 -12.27
CA ILE A 165 -5.41 14.29 -12.23
C ILE A 165 -4.02 14.61 -12.79
N PRO A 166 -3.88 15.11 -14.03
CA PRO A 166 -2.61 15.06 -14.76
C PRO A 166 -1.89 16.40 -14.72
N ARG A 167 -1.81 17.04 -13.56
CA ARG A 167 -1.13 18.34 -13.46
C ARG A 167 0.09 18.24 -12.56
N LEU A 168 1.14 17.64 -13.12
CA LEU A 168 2.52 17.93 -12.72
C LEU A 168 3.01 19.19 -13.44
N PRO A 169 4.03 19.88 -12.90
CA PRO A 169 4.62 21.02 -13.58
C PRO A 169 5.24 20.59 -14.92
N SER A 170 5.05 21.38 -15.98
CA SER A 170 5.72 21.16 -17.27
C SER A 170 7.24 21.39 -17.18
N ILE A 171 7.66 22.29 -16.29
CA ILE A 171 9.05 22.61 -15.99
C ILE A 171 9.24 22.45 -14.49
N CYS A 172 10.14 21.54 -14.10
CA CYS A 172 10.54 21.37 -12.72
C CYS A 172 11.88 22.06 -12.50
N ASP A 173 11.91 23.05 -11.61
CA ASP A 173 13.11 23.83 -11.27
C ASP A 173 13.21 24.07 -9.75
N SER A 174 14.10 24.98 -9.32
CA SER A 174 14.31 25.29 -7.91
C SER A 174 13.08 25.87 -7.20
N THR A 175 12.20 26.59 -7.92
CA THR A 175 11.02 27.26 -7.37
C THR A 175 9.74 26.45 -7.60
N ASN A 176 9.74 25.51 -8.56
CA ASN A 176 8.58 24.75 -8.98
C ASN A 176 8.78 23.22 -8.86
N LYS A 177 9.12 22.77 -7.64
CA LYS A 177 9.25 21.33 -7.35
C LYS A 177 7.89 20.73 -6.99
N PRO A 178 7.46 19.63 -7.65
CA PRO A 178 6.18 19.00 -7.36
C PRO A 178 6.18 18.40 -5.95
N PRO A 179 5.00 18.22 -5.34
CA PRO A 179 4.87 17.45 -4.12
C PRO A 179 5.41 16.01 -4.28
N LEU A 180 5.88 15.45 -3.18
CA LEU A 180 6.20 14.04 -3.02
C LEU A 180 5.16 13.39 -2.12
N ALA A 181 4.99 12.09 -2.25
CA ALA A 181 4.21 11.26 -1.37
C ALA A 181 5.12 10.26 -0.64
N PHE A 182 4.89 10.08 0.65
CA PHE A 182 5.61 9.13 1.49
C PHE A 182 4.62 8.14 2.07
N ILE A 183 4.95 6.85 2.00
CA ILE A 183 4.22 5.80 2.69
C ILE A 183 5.14 5.24 3.76
N ILE A 184 4.75 5.37 5.02
CA ILE A 184 5.53 4.93 6.16
C ILE A 184 4.84 3.71 6.76
N MET A 185 5.43 2.53 6.55
CA MET A 185 4.95 1.25 7.06
C MET A 185 5.62 0.92 8.39
N LEU A 186 4.82 0.94 9.47
CA LEU A 186 5.27 0.71 10.83
C LEU A 186 4.80 -0.67 11.30
N THR A 187 5.69 -1.65 11.22
CA THR A 187 5.43 -2.99 11.78
C THR A 187 5.37 -2.94 13.31
N ASN A 188 6.20 -2.10 13.92
CA ASN A 188 6.18 -1.76 15.35
C ASN A 188 6.25 -0.23 15.48
N TYR A 189 5.58 0.32 16.48
CA TYR A 189 5.64 1.76 16.76
C TYR A 189 6.80 2.06 17.71
N ASP A 190 7.91 2.55 17.16
CA ASP A 190 8.96 3.24 17.90
C ASP A 190 8.74 4.74 17.72
N LYS A 191 8.28 5.39 18.80
CA LYS A 191 7.92 6.81 18.81
C LYS A 191 9.09 7.70 18.40
N GLU A 192 10.28 7.49 18.94
CA GLU A 192 11.44 8.34 18.70
C GLU A 192 11.94 8.20 17.26
N SER A 193 12.05 6.95 16.78
CA SER A 193 12.40 6.66 15.40
C SER A 193 11.41 7.29 14.41
N PHE A 194 10.11 7.14 14.66
CA PHE A 194 9.05 7.68 13.82
C PHE A 194 9.07 9.21 13.80
N GLN A 195 9.11 9.85 14.97
CA GLN A 195 9.15 11.31 15.07
C GLN A 195 10.41 11.89 14.42
N THR A 196 11.57 11.23 14.60
CA THR A 196 12.83 11.62 13.98
C THR A 196 12.71 11.58 12.45
N LEU A 197 12.27 10.44 11.89
CA LEU A 197 12.09 10.29 10.45
C LEU A 197 11.14 11.35 9.91
N LEU A 198 9.94 11.46 10.51
CA LEU A 198 8.90 12.38 10.05
C LEU A 198 9.38 13.83 10.12
N ASN A 199 10.06 14.26 11.19
CA ASN A 199 10.58 15.63 11.29
C ASN A 199 11.60 15.99 10.20
N ILE A 200 12.38 15.00 9.71
CA ILE A 200 13.35 15.22 8.63
C ILE A 200 12.65 15.39 7.28
N ILE A 201 11.67 14.53 6.99
CA ILE A 201 11.03 14.50 5.67
C ILE A 201 9.79 15.38 5.57
N TYR A 202 9.30 15.93 6.68
CA TYR A 202 8.04 16.67 6.71
C TYR A 202 8.15 18.08 6.11
N HIS A 203 7.24 18.33 5.16
CA HIS A 203 6.91 19.65 4.63
C HIS A 203 5.41 19.70 4.29
N PRO A 204 4.69 20.81 4.59
CA PRO A 204 3.25 20.94 4.34
C PRO A 204 2.81 20.67 2.90
N LYS A 205 3.67 20.96 1.92
CA LYS A 205 3.37 20.73 0.48
C LYS A 205 3.24 19.24 0.10
N HIS A 206 3.91 18.33 0.79
CA HIS A 206 3.95 16.90 0.48
C HIS A 206 2.80 16.13 1.11
N TYR A 207 2.74 14.82 0.86
CA TYR A 207 1.72 13.89 1.36
C TYR A 207 2.37 12.76 2.16
N TYR A 208 1.73 12.35 3.24
CA TYR A 208 2.21 11.25 4.09
C TYR A 208 1.04 10.33 4.40
N VAL A 209 1.20 9.04 4.10
CA VAL A 209 0.30 8.00 4.59
C VAL A 209 1.07 7.12 5.54
N ILE A 210 0.57 6.97 6.76
CA ILE A 210 1.18 6.16 7.79
C ILE A 210 0.32 4.92 7.95
N HIS A 211 0.93 3.77 7.73
CA HIS A 211 0.30 2.49 7.98
C HIS A 211 0.91 1.84 9.22
N VAL A 212 0.10 1.65 10.26
CA VAL A 212 0.49 0.92 11.47
C VAL A 212 -0.08 -0.49 11.38
N ASP A 213 0.76 -1.49 11.61
CA ASP A 213 0.33 -2.89 11.66
C ASP A 213 -0.83 -3.09 12.63
N ALA A 214 -1.85 -3.85 12.23
CA ALA A 214 -3.04 -4.09 13.02
C ALA A 214 -2.75 -4.66 14.42
N ARG A 215 -1.66 -5.42 14.60
CA ARG A 215 -1.23 -5.97 15.91
C ARG A 215 -0.78 -4.87 16.88
N ASN A 216 -0.34 -3.74 16.35
CA ASN A 216 0.10 -2.57 17.09
C ASN A 216 -0.91 -1.41 17.01
N PHE A 217 -2.08 -1.62 16.40
CA PHE A 217 -3.13 -0.62 16.24
C PHE A 217 -3.97 -0.47 17.53
N LYS A 218 -3.31 -0.14 18.64
CA LYS A 218 -3.94 0.11 19.94
C LYS A 218 -4.37 1.57 20.01
N LYS A 219 -5.56 1.84 20.56
CA LYS A 219 -6.12 3.19 20.68
C LYS A 219 -5.13 4.20 21.27
N GLU A 220 -4.45 3.86 22.36
CA GLU A 220 -3.46 4.73 23.01
C GLU A 220 -2.29 5.14 22.08
N ILE A 221 -1.77 4.17 21.31
CA ILE A 221 -0.69 4.41 20.33
C ILE A 221 -1.20 5.34 19.23
N ILE A 222 -2.41 5.07 18.72
CA ILE A 222 -3.04 5.88 17.67
C ILE A 222 -3.34 7.30 18.16
N ASP A 223 -3.88 7.46 19.36
CA ASP A 223 -4.15 8.76 19.97
C ASP A 223 -2.86 9.56 20.18
N THR A 224 -1.81 8.91 20.68
CA THR A 224 -0.48 9.53 20.83
C THR A 224 0.08 9.99 19.48
N MET A 225 0.00 9.13 18.46
CA MET A 225 0.49 9.43 17.12
C MET A 225 -0.29 10.57 16.47
N ASN A 226 -1.61 10.58 16.60
CA ASN A 226 -2.46 11.66 16.11
C ASN A 226 -2.12 13.00 16.79
N ASN A 227 -1.87 12.99 18.11
CA ASN A 227 -1.43 14.18 18.83
C ASN A 227 -0.08 14.70 18.31
N ASP A 228 0.89 13.80 18.13
CA ASP A 228 2.22 14.14 17.62
C ASP A 228 2.14 14.70 16.17
N ILE A 229 1.34 14.07 15.32
CA ILE A 229 1.06 14.52 13.94
C ILE A 229 0.42 15.90 13.92
N ASN A 230 -0.61 16.11 14.74
CA ASN A 230 -1.31 17.40 14.83
C ASN A 230 -0.37 18.51 15.31
N HIS A 231 0.43 18.24 16.32
CA HIS A 231 1.42 19.19 16.82
C HIS A 231 2.45 19.57 15.75
N LEU A 232 2.98 18.57 15.02
CA LEU A 232 3.90 18.82 13.91
C LEU A 232 3.24 19.63 12.80
N PHE A 233 2.01 19.29 12.42
CA PHE A 233 1.26 19.98 11.38
C PHE A 233 1.02 21.46 11.74
N VAL A 234 0.47 21.73 12.92
CA VAL A 234 0.16 23.09 13.39
C VAL A 234 1.42 23.95 13.51
N SER A 235 2.47 23.43 14.14
CA SER A 235 3.72 24.17 14.33
C SER A 235 4.41 24.56 13.01
N ARG A 236 4.19 23.77 11.95
CA ARG A 236 4.76 24.03 10.62
C ARG A 236 3.83 24.88 9.75
N GLN A 237 2.52 24.71 9.85
CA GLN A 237 1.56 25.59 9.16
C GLN A 237 1.63 27.03 9.64
N GLN A 238 1.85 27.27 10.94
CA GLN A 238 2.06 28.63 11.45
C GLN A 238 3.23 29.37 10.78
N LYS A 239 4.25 28.62 10.33
CA LYS A 239 5.42 29.16 9.62
C LYS A 239 5.19 29.31 8.11
N GLN A 240 4.22 28.57 7.56
CA GLN A 240 3.89 28.53 6.13
C GLN A 240 2.37 28.32 5.97
N PRO A 241 1.57 29.38 6.00
CA PRO A 241 0.12 29.28 5.96
C PRO A 241 -0.36 28.82 4.57
N LEU A 242 -0.37 27.51 4.35
CA LEU A 242 -1.12 26.89 3.27
C LEU A 242 -2.52 26.58 3.80
N GLN A 243 -3.56 27.05 3.11
CA GLN A 243 -4.96 26.68 3.41
C GLN A 243 -5.31 25.25 2.98
N ASP A 244 -4.31 24.38 2.85
CA ASP A 244 -4.52 23.00 2.46
C ASP A 244 -4.99 22.18 3.67
N PRO A 245 -5.88 21.19 3.46
CA PRO A 245 -6.21 20.20 4.48
C PRO A 245 -4.96 19.43 4.95
N MET A 246 -5.14 18.73 6.08
CA MET A 246 -4.11 17.90 6.69
C MET A 246 -3.47 16.97 5.66
N ASN A 247 -2.14 16.95 5.67
CA ASN A 247 -1.33 16.30 4.65
C ASN A 247 -0.66 15.02 5.15
N ILE A 248 -1.01 14.59 6.36
CA ILE A 248 -0.64 13.32 6.96
C ILE A 248 -1.94 12.56 7.22
N GLN A 249 -2.01 11.30 6.81
CA GLN A 249 -3.15 10.44 7.06
C GLN A 249 -2.72 9.11 7.64
N LEU A 250 -3.33 8.74 8.76
CA LEU A 250 -3.22 7.40 9.32
C LEU A 250 -4.25 6.48 8.65
N VAL A 251 -3.82 5.31 8.20
CA VAL A 251 -4.71 4.28 7.66
C VAL A 251 -5.62 3.77 8.79
N ASN A 252 -6.94 3.85 8.60
CA ASN A 252 -7.93 3.51 9.63
C ASN A 252 -8.46 2.07 9.53
N ILE A 253 -8.14 1.35 8.46
CA ILE A 253 -8.42 -0.09 8.30
C ILE A 253 -7.07 -0.78 8.10
N PRO A 254 -6.38 -1.15 9.20
CA PRO A 254 -5.03 -1.67 9.14
C PRO A 254 -5.00 -3.14 8.70
N PHE A 255 -3.86 -3.56 8.15
CA PHE A 255 -3.56 -4.96 7.86
C PHE A 255 -2.69 -5.59 8.96
N LYS A 256 -2.85 -6.89 9.19
CA LYS A 256 -1.92 -7.72 9.96
C LYS A 256 -0.71 -8.02 9.04
N GLY A 257 0.36 -7.24 9.19
CA GLY A 257 1.52 -7.19 8.29
C GLY A 257 2.60 -8.21 8.63
N ASN A 258 2.41 -9.47 8.26
CA ASN A 258 3.43 -10.49 8.49
C ASN A 258 4.58 -10.40 7.48
N TRP A 259 5.80 -10.65 7.97
CA TRP A 259 6.96 -10.63 7.10
C TRP A 259 6.83 -11.68 6.00
N GLY A 260 7.04 -11.25 4.76
CA GLY A 260 6.97 -12.12 3.58
C GLY A 260 5.56 -12.52 3.15
N THR A 261 4.49 -11.89 3.67
CA THR A 261 3.11 -12.19 3.25
C THR A 261 2.54 -11.09 2.36
N LEU A 262 1.46 -11.41 1.64
CA LEU A 262 0.80 -10.47 0.71
C LEU A 262 0.30 -9.19 1.41
N SER A 263 0.07 -9.27 2.72
CA SER A 263 -0.35 -8.13 3.55
C SER A 263 0.57 -6.91 3.45
N LEU A 264 1.88 -7.09 3.25
CA LEU A 264 2.81 -5.97 3.06
C LEU A 264 2.51 -5.18 1.79
N VAL A 265 2.10 -5.88 0.73
CA VAL A 265 1.69 -5.23 -0.52
C VAL A 265 0.30 -4.59 -0.35
N TYR A 266 -0.61 -5.21 0.40
CA TYR A 266 -1.91 -4.60 0.74
C TYR A 266 -1.74 -3.27 1.48
N MET A 267 -0.83 -3.20 2.46
CA MET A 267 -0.53 -1.97 3.21
C MET A 267 -0.15 -0.84 2.26
N GLU A 268 0.72 -1.11 1.30
CA GLU A 268 1.20 -0.10 0.37
C GLU A 268 0.16 0.27 -0.70
N VAL A 269 -0.49 -0.71 -1.33
CA VAL A 269 -1.51 -0.46 -2.37
C VAL A 269 -2.74 0.25 -1.79
N ALA A 270 -3.18 -0.10 -0.58
CA ALA A 270 -4.25 0.62 0.11
C ALA A 270 -3.85 2.07 0.40
N SER A 271 -2.59 2.31 0.76
CA SER A 271 -2.07 3.67 1.00
C SER A 271 -2.14 4.56 -0.24
N TYR A 272 -2.04 3.99 -1.45
CA TYR A 272 -2.26 4.75 -2.70
C TYR A 272 -3.66 5.35 -2.77
N THR A 273 -4.67 4.63 -2.28
CA THR A 273 -6.06 5.09 -2.29
C THR A 273 -6.23 6.37 -1.46
N TYR A 274 -5.62 6.41 -0.27
CA TYR A 274 -5.59 7.61 0.57
C TYR A 274 -4.85 8.77 -0.09
N LEU A 275 -3.69 8.51 -0.69
CA LEU A 275 -2.92 9.54 -1.39
C LEU A 275 -3.71 10.23 -2.50
N PHE A 276 -4.52 9.48 -3.27
CA PHE A 276 -5.38 10.06 -4.30
C PHE A 276 -6.59 10.79 -3.71
N ASP A 277 -7.18 10.29 -2.63
CA ASP A 277 -8.25 11.00 -1.92
C ASP A 277 -7.76 12.35 -1.38
N MET A 278 -6.56 12.40 -0.79
CA MET A 278 -5.95 13.63 -0.29
C MET A 278 -5.71 14.66 -1.40
N VAL A 279 -5.29 14.22 -2.60
CA VAL A 279 -5.16 15.10 -3.77
C VAL A 279 -6.52 15.68 -4.15
N LYS A 280 -7.58 14.85 -4.16
CA LYS A 280 -8.95 15.30 -4.45
C LYS A 280 -9.43 16.33 -3.41
N GLN A 281 -9.23 16.06 -2.12
CA GLN A 281 -9.61 16.96 -1.03
C GLN A 281 -8.90 18.32 -1.13
N ARG A 282 -7.58 18.35 -1.37
CA ARG A 282 -6.83 19.60 -1.57
C ARG A 282 -7.33 20.40 -2.75
N ARG A 283 -7.61 19.72 -3.87
CA ARG A 283 -8.17 20.36 -5.06
C ARG A 283 -9.52 21.01 -4.75
N GLU A 284 -10.42 20.28 -4.11
CA GLU A 284 -11.74 20.78 -3.75
C GLU A 284 -11.66 21.96 -2.76
N SER A 285 -10.76 21.89 -1.77
CA SER A 285 -10.53 22.98 -0.81
C SER A 285 -10.03 24.26 -1.52
N ARG A 286 -9.03 24.14 -2.39
CA ARG A 286 -8.50 25.27 -3.18
C ARG A 286 -9.52 25.86 -4.16
N LEU A 287 -10.40 25.02 -4.72
CA LEU A 287 -11.50 25.50 -5.58
C LEU A 287 -12.54 26.29 -4.79
N LYS A 288 -12.78 25.93 -3.52
CA LYS A 288 -13.70 26.67 -2.62
C LYS A 288 -13.10 27.99 -2.13
N SER A 289 -11.78 28.05 -1.89
CA SER A 289 -11.10 29.27 -1.43
C SER A 289 -10.90 30.33 -2.53
N ASN A 290 -10.75 29.91 -3.79
CA ASN A 290 -10.40 30.80 -4.91
C ASN A 290 -11.62 31.43 -5.63
N SER A 291 -12.53 32.04 -4.87
CA SER A 291 -13.62 32.87 -5.39
C SER A 291 -13.16 34.22 -5.97
N HIS A 292 -11.86 34.56 -5.91
CA HIS A 292 -11.25 35.68 -6.62
C HIS A 292 -10.40 35.21 -7.82
N HIS A 293 -10.57 35.88 -8.95
CA HIS A 293 -10.77 35.22 -10.24
C HIS A 293 -9.53 34.99 -11.12
N HIS A 294 -8.30 35.25 -10.66
CA HIS A 294 -7.15 35.36 -11.58
C HIS A 294 -5.99 34.36 -11.47
N ASP A 295 -5.96 33.44 -10.49
CA ASP A 295 -4.85 32.46 -10.39
C ASP A 295 -5.31 30.99 -10.25
N ARG A 296 -6.29 30.60 -11.07
CA ARG A 296 -6.82 29.22 -11.12
C ARG A 296 -5.86 28.21 -11.76
N GLN A 297 -4.73 28.65 -12.32
CA GLN A 297 -3.88 27.81 -13.16
C GLN A 297 -2.69 27.17 -12.45
N ASN A 298 -2.28 27.65 -11.26
CA ASN A 298 -0.98 27.27 -10.69
C ASN A 298 -1.00 26.37 -9.44
N THR A 299 -2.12 25.75 -9.09
CA THR A 299 -2.21 24.91 -7.89
C THR A 299 -1.87 23.44 -8.18
N ILE A 300 -0.59 23.16 -8.40
CA ILE A 300 -0.08 21.79 -8.49
C ILE A 300 -0.38 21.09 -7.16
N VAL A 301 -1.36 20.19 -7.18
CA VAL A 301 -1.74 19.35 -6.04
C VAL A 301 -1.25 17.91 -6.23
N GLN A 302 -1.11 17.43 -7.47
CA GLN A 302 -0.70 16.06 -7.71
C GLN A 302 0.76 15.87 -7.27
N TRP A 303 1.01 14.90 -6.40
CA TRP A 303 2.36 14.47 -6.09
C TRP A 303 2.96 13.70 -7.27
N SER A 304 4.27 13.83 -7.46
CA SER A 304 4.98 13.24 -8.60
C SER A 304 5.37 11.79 -8.35
N HIS A 305 5.93 11.51 -7.17
CA HIS A 305 6.47 10.21 -6.81
C HIS A 305 6.01 9.78 -5.42
N ILE A 306 5.83 8.48 -5.26
CA ILE A 306 5.73 7.78 -3.97
C ILE A 306 7.10 7.27 -3.59
N ILE A 307 7.43 7.40 -2.30
CA ILE A 307 8.61 6.80 -1.68
C ILE A 307 8.11 5.97 -0.49
N ASN A 308 8.29 4.65 -0.55
CA ASN A 308 7.90 3.75 0.54
C ASN A 308 9.03 3.59 1.56
N LEU A 309 8.71 3.66 2.84
CA LEU A 309 9.66 3.67 3.95
C LEU A 309 9.18 2.77 5.08
N SER A 310 10.10 2.16 5.81
CA SER A 310 9.84 1.60 7.14
C SER A 310 10.17 2.60 8.24
N GLY A 311 9.79 2.28 9.48
CA GLY A 311 10.25 3.04 10.67
C GLY A 311 11.77 3.04 10.87
N HIS A 312 12.52 2.16 10.20
CA HIS A 312 13.98 2.03 10.32
C HIS A 312 14.74 2.56 9.08
N ASP A 313 14.05 3.20 8.14
CA ASP A 313 14.71 3.95 7.08
C ASP A 313 15.15 5.31 7.60
N MET A 314 16.26 5.80 7.04
CA MET A 314 16.74 7.17 7.23
C MET A 314 17.13 7.77 5.89
N PRO A 315 16.77 9.03 5.61
CA PRO A 315 17.29 9.73 4.45
C PRO A 315 18.77 10.05 4.64
N THR A 316 19.53 10.01 3.54
CA THR A 316 20.95 10.40 3.50
C THR A 316 21.16 11.76 2.84
N LYS A 317 20.07 12.44 2.50
CA LYS A 317 20.00 13.80 1.93
C LYS A 317 18.90 14.58 2.64
N SER A 318 19.06 15.89 2.78
CA SER A 318 17.95 16.72 3.24
C SER A 318 16.79 16.71 2.25
N LEU A 319 15.58 17.04 2.71
CA LEU A 319 14.38 17.00 1.89
C LEU A 319 14.53 17.85 0.61
N HIS A 320 15.14 19.04 0.70
CA HIS A 320 15.37 19.90 -0.47
C HIS A 320 16.24 19.23 -1.53
N LYS A 321 17.27 18.48 -1.13
CA LYS A 321 18.14 17.74 -2.06
C LYS A 321 17.41 16.55 -2.66
N LEU A 322 16.58 15.85 -1.89
CA LEU A 322 15.71 14.78 -2.40
C LEU A 322 14.72 15.32 -3.44
N GLU A 323 14.06 16.45 -3.16
CA GLU A 323 13.18 17.10 -4.13
C GLU A 323 13.92 17.50 -5.40
N SER A 324 15.15 18.01 -5.29
CA SER A 324 15.96 18.38 -6.44
C SER A 324 16.32 17.16 -7.29
N PHE A 325 16.70 16.05 -6.64
CA PHE A 325 16.96 14.79 -7.32
C PHE A 325 15.74 14.29 -8.10
N ILE A 326 14.56 14.28 -7.46
CA ILE A 326 13.31 13.86 -8.11
C ILE A 326 12.94 14.83 -9.23
N CYS A 327 13.13 16.12 -9.04
CA CYS A 327 12.85 17.15 -10.03
C CYS A 327 13.66 16.95 -11.33
N SER A 328 14.96 16.71 -11.20
CA SER A 328 15.83 16.39 -12.34
C SER A 328 15.52 15.05 -13.00
N ASN A 329 14.78 14.18 -12.31
CA ASN A 329 14.40 12.86 -12.78
C ASN A 329 12.88 12.68 -12.79
N LEU A 330 12.12 13.76 -13.03
CA LEU A 330 10.66 13.79 -12.86
C LEU A 330 9.95 12.67 -13.62
N ASN A 331 10.57 12.23 -14.71
CA ASN A 331 10.02 11.19 -15.55
C ASN A 331 10.46 9.75 -15.27
N THR A 332 11.05 9.48 -14.12
CA THR A 332 11.75 8.21 -13.86
C THR A 332 11.09 7.40 -12.75
N ASN A 333 10.79 6.14 -13.03
CA ASN A 333 10.47 5.15 -11.99
C ASN A 333 11.76 4.44 -11.55
N TYR A 334 11.91 4.20 -10.26
CA TYR A 334 13.03 3.48 -9.67
C TYR A 334 12.52 2.20 -9.03
N ILE A 335 12.64 1.08 -9.75
CA ILE A 335 12.25 -0.26 -9.30
C ILE A 335 13.39 -1.19 -9.66
N GLU A 336 14.05 -1.71 -8.64
CA GLU A 336 15.17 -2.64 -8.81
C GLU A 336 14.69 -3.98 -9.37
N HIS A 337 15.52 -4.59 -10.23
CA HIS A 337 15.32 -5.92 -10.78
C HIS A 337 16.57 -6.76 -10.55
N PHE A 338 16.38 -7.97 -10.05
CA PHE A 338 17.42 -8.97 -9.85
C PHE A 338 17.18 -10.19 -10.76
N PRO A 339 18.22 -10.98 -11.06
CA PRO A 339 18.05 -12.27 -11.72
C PRO A 339 17.10 -13.17 -10.94
N THR A 340 16.17 -13.83 -11.65
CA THR A 340 15.10 -14.62 -11.04
C THR A 340 15.52 -16.04 -10.68
N LYS A 341 16.65 -16.53 -11.21
CA LYS A 341 17.11 -17.92 -11.06
C LYS A 341 17.26 -18.35 -9.60
N ASP A 342 17.82 -17.49 -8.76
CA ASP A 342 18.14 -17.81 -7.36
C ASP A 342 16.92 -17.78 -6.42
N ILE A 343 15.77 -17.32 -6.93
CA ILE A 343 14.55 -17.11 -6.15
C ILE A 343 13.34 -17.87 -6.70
N LEU A 344 13.53 -18.69 -7.75
CA LEU A 344 12.48 -19.55 -8.33
C LEU A 344 11.81 -20.45 -7.29
N ILE A 345 12.56 -20.88 -6.27
CA ILE A 345 12.02 -21.73 -5.20
C ILE A 345 10.83 -21.08 -4.48
N ARG A 346 10.81 -19.74 -4.34
CA ARG A 346 9.71 -18.99 -3.72
C ARG A 346 8.40 -19.12 -4.49
N PHE A 347 8.48 -19.31 -5.82
CA PHE A 347 7.34 -19.48 -6.71
C PHE A 347 7.01 -20.94 -7.00
N GLN A 348 7.94 -21.86 -6.74
CA GLN A 348 7.68 -23.31 -6.84
C GLN A 348 6.89 -23.84 -5.64
N MET A 349 7.02 -23.16 -4.51
CA MET A 349 6.39 -23.56 -3.26
C MET A 349 5.11 -22.78 -2.99
N THR A 350 4.14 -23.42 -2.35
CA THR A 350 2.95 -22.75 -1.80
C THR A 350 3.21 -22.40 -0.35
N SER A 351 3.04 -21.12 -0.02
CA SER A 351 3.16 -20.63 1.35
C SER A 351 1.90 -19.87 1.76
N PHE A 352 1.51 -19.95 3.03
CA PHE A 352 0.30 -19.30 3.54
C PHE A 352 0.56 -18.65 4.90
N ASP A 353 -0.21 -17.61 5.20
CA ASP A 353 -0.09 -16.85 6.44
C ASP A 353 -0.82 -17.59 7.58
N GLN A 354 -0.13 -17.80 8.70
CA GLN A 354 -0.69 -18.37 9.93
C GLN A 354 -0.70 -17.35 11.09
N GLY A 355 -0.72 -16.06 10.77
CA GLY A 355 -0.85 -14.97 11.73
C GLY A 355 0.45 -14.55 12.41
N LYS A 356 1.39 -15.47 12.65
CA LYS A 356 2.71 -15.15 13.23
C LYS A 356 3.87 -15.25 12.23
N TRP A 357 3.83 -16.26 11.37
CA TRP A 357 4.84 -16.53 10.36
C TRP A 357 4.18 -17.11 9.12
N LEU A 358 4.90 -17.00 8.01
CA LEU A 358 4.56 -17.66 6.77
C LEU A 358 4.95 -19.14 6.89
N VAL A 359 4.03 -20.05 6.59
CA VAL A 359 4.28 -21.50 6.55
C VAL A 359 4.35 -21.95 5.10
N THR A 360 5.43 -22.66 4.74
CA THR A 360 5.58 -23.30 3.44
C THR A 360 5.12 -24.75 3.56
N ILE A 361 4.19 -25.16 2.69
CA ILE A 361 3.62 -26.50 2.71
C ILE A 361 4.60 -27.45 2.01
N ASP A 362 4.77 -28.67 2.52
CA ASP A 362 5.61 -29.67 1.87
C ASP A 362 4.97 -30.23 0.59
N ARG A 363 5.82 -30.56 -0.38
CA ARG A 363 5.36 -31.11 -1.66
C ARG A 363 4.63 -32.44 -1.51
N GLU A 364 5.10 -33.32 -0.61
CA GLU A 364 4.48 -34.61 -0.34
C GLU A 364 3.03 -34.45 0.12
N VAL A 365 2.76 -33.46 0.97
CA VAL A 365 1.42 -33.15 1.49
C VAL A 365 0.50 -32.69 0.35
N PHE A 366 1.03 -31.93 -0.61
CA PHE A 366 0.28 -31.52 -1.80
C PHE A 366 -0.12 -32.72 -2.68
N GLU A 367 0.83 -33.61 -2.93
CA GLU A 367 0.64 -34.79 -3.77
C GLU A 367 -0.27 -35.82 -3.08
N SER A 368 -0.07 -36.08 -1.78
CA SER A 368 -0.85 -37.05 -1.02
C SER A 368 -2.31 -36.66 -0.87
N ASN A 369 -2.62 -35.36 -0.82
CA ASN A 369 -3.98 -34.85 -0.62
C ASN A 369 -4.69 -34.41 -1.91
N ASP A 370 -4.08 -34.65 -3.08
CA ASP A 370 -4.64 -34.25 -4.38
C ASP A 370 -4.92 -32.74 -4.45
N CYS A 371 -3.95 -31.92 -4.02
CA CYS A 371 -4.03 -30.46 -4.04
C CYS A 371 -3.76 -29.85 -5.44
N GLY A 372 -3.54 -30.67 -6.47
CA GLY A 372 -3.13 -30.20 -7.79
C GLY A 372 -1.67 -29.70 -7.83
N LYS A 373 -1.39 -28.73 -8.71
CA LYS A 373 -0.05 -28.14 -8.90
C LYS A 373 0.30 -27.20 -7.74
N MET A 374 1.52 -27.35 -7.24
CA MET A 374 2.08 -26.52 -6.18
C MET A 374 2.65 -25.20 -6.72
N GLY A 375 2.68 -24.18 -5.86
CA GLY A 375 3.31 -22.90 -6.12
C GLY A 375 2.54 -22.00 -7.09
N SER A 376 3.21 -20.96 -7.53
CA SER A 376 2.72 -19.95 -8.46
C SER A 376 3.35 -20.02 -9.85
N LEU A 377 4.31 -20.91 -10.14
CA LEU A 377 4.90 -20.96 -11.49
C LEU A 377 3.92 -21.30 -12.61
N SER A 378 2.83 -22.01 -12.34
CA SER A 378 1.81 -22.29 -13.36
C SER A 378 0.98 -21.05 -13.74
N ILE A 379 1.03 -19.99 -12.93
CA ILE A 379 0.12 -18.82 -12.99
C ILE A 379 0.89 -17.51 -13.07
N PHE A 380 2.18 -17.53 -12.78
CA PHE A 380 3.07 -16.40 -12.73
C PHE A 380 4.36 -16.87 -13.36
N ASP A 381 4.76 -16.17 -14.42
CA ASP A 381 6.05 -16.37 -15.02
C ASP A 381 7.03 -15.36 -14.39
N PRO A 382 8.00 -15.80 -13.59
CA PRO A 382 8.97 -14.91 -12.97
C PRO A 382 9.85 -14.18 -13.98
N GLU A 383 10.08 -14.74 -15.17
CA GLU A 383 10.93 -14.09 -16.17
C GLU A 383 10.27 -12.81 -16.70
N SER A 384 8.96 -12.85 -16.98
CA SER A 384 8.18 -11.65 -17.35
C SER A 384 7.75 -10.81 -16.16
N GLY A 385 7.50 -11.44 -15.01
CA GLY A 385 7.04 -10.78 -13.79
C GLY A 385 8.13 -10.04 -13.02
N GLY A 386 9.40 -10.43 -13.19
CA GLY A 386 10.52 -9.85 -12.49
C GLY A 386 10.51 -10.10 -10.98
N TYR A 387 11.67 -9.82 -10.37
CA TYR A 387 11.92 -9.89 -8.94
C TYR A 387 12.92 -8.79 -8.59
N GLY A 388 12.86 -8.22 -7.39
CA GLY A 388 13.69 -7.07 -7.03
C GLY A 388 13.57 -6.66 -5.58
N SER A 389 13.95 -5.42 -5.28
CA SER A 389 13.72 -4.83 -3.96
C SER A 389 12.25 -4.43 -3.79
N GLN A 390 11.72 -4.63 -2.57
CA GLN A 390 10.42 -4.09 -2.15
C GLN A 390 10.43 -2.55 -2.06
N TRP A 391 11.61 -1.95 -1.84
CA TRP A 391 11.78 -0.51 -1.74
C TRP A 391 11.91 0.12 -3.10
N HIS A 392 11.16 1.19 -3.34
CA HIS A 392 11.12 1.83 -4.63
C HIS A 392 10.76 3.31 -4.55
N MET A 393 10.94 4.01 -5.66
CA MET A 393 10.39 5.35 -5.88
C MET A 393 9.64 5.32 -7.19
N ILE A 394 8.31 5.34 -7.13
CA ILE A 394 7.46 5.19 -8.32
C ILE A 394 6.66 6.45 -8.58
N ARG A 395 6.42 6.72 -9.86
CA ARG A 395 5.57 7.83 -10.26
C ARG A 395 4.10 7.57 -9.94
N TYR A 396 3.34 8.65 -9.80
CA TYR A 396 1.91 8.59 -9.54
C TYR A 396 1.12 7.81 -10.59
N GLU A 397 1.56 7.79 -11.85
CA GLU A 397 0.87 7.03 -12.88
C GLU A 397 0.95 5.52 -12.65
N LEU A 398 2.09 4.99 -12.15
CA LEU A 398 2.23 3.58 -11.83
C LEU A 398 1.46 3.23 -10.55
N ALA A 399 1.52 4.09 -9.53
CA ALA A 399 0.72 3.94 -8.32
C ALA A 399 -0.79 3.94 -8.62
N TYR A 400 -1.24 4.85 -9.48
CA TYR A 400 -2.62 4.86 -9.96
C TYR A 400 -2.95 3.57 -10.71
N HIS A 401 -2.06 3.08 -11.59
CA HIS A 401 -2.25 1.81 -12.29
C HIS A 401 -2.41 0.61 -11.34
N ALA A 402 -1.70 0.59 -10.21
CA ALA A 402 -1.82 -0.46 -9.21
C ALA A 402 -3.24 -0.56 -8.59
N ILE A 403 -3.96 0.56 -8.47
CA ILE A 403 -5.32 0.63 -7.87
C ILE A 403 -6.47 0.78 -8.89
N SER A 404 -6.17 1.10 -10.15
CA SER A 404 -7.17 1.39 -11.18
C SER A 404 -7.29 0.33 -12.26
N ASP A 405 -6.27 -0.51 -12.43
CA ASP A 405 -6.26 -1.57 -13.44
C ASP A 405 -6.57 -2.92 -12.79
N ILE A 406 -7.61 -3.59 -13.31
CA ILE A 406 -8.04 -4.88 -12.79
C ILE A 406 -6.97 -5.97 -12.94
N ARG A 407 -6.05 -5.82 -13.91
CA ARG A 407 -4.90 -6.72 -14.09
C ARG A 407 -3.91 -6.58 -12.94
N SER A 408 -3.73 -5.38 -12.40
CA SER A 408 -2.91 -5.13 -11.21
C SER A 408 -3.49 -5.82 -9.97
N VAL A 409 -4.82 -5.81 -9.84
CA VAL A 409 -5.52 -6.51 -8.76
C VAL A 409 -5.39 -8.02 -8.93
N GLU A 410 -5.64 -8.55 -10.13
CA GLU A 410 -5.47 -9.98 -10.39
C GLU A 410 -4.03 -10.45 -10.14
N ARG A 411 -3.04 -9.67 -10.60
CA ARG A 411 -1.63 -9.96 -10.36
C ARG A 411 -1.34 -10.07 -8.87
N LEU A 412 -1.84 -9.14 -8.07
CA LEU A 412 -1.66 -9.17 -6.63
C LEU A 412 -2.21 -10.46 -6.02
N LEU A 413 -3.46 -10.80 -6.36
CA LEU A 413 -4.12 -12.00 -5.88
C LEU A 413 -3.42 -13.29 -6.36
N SER A 414 -2.79 -13.27 -7.54
CA SER A 414 -2.00 -14.40 -8.04
C SER A 414 -0.77 -14.70 -7.18
N LEU A 415 -0.24 -13.70 -6.46
CA LEU A 415 0.92 -13.85 -5.59
C LEU A 415 0.55 -14.20 -4.14
N LYS A 416 -0.75 -14.39 -3.84
CA LYS A 416 -1.24 -14.60 -2.47
C LYS A 416 -0.52 -15.68 -1.69
N PHE A 417 -0.25 -16.81 -2.34
CA PHE A 417 0.40 -17.95 -1.70
C PHE A 417 1.88 -18.08 -2.08
N THR A 418 2.51 -16.96 -2.44
CA THR A 418 3.94 -16.83 -2.73
C THR A 418 4.63 -16.11 -1.58
N SER A 419 5.83 -16.57 -1.19
CA SER A 419 6.62 -15.91 -0.17
C SER A 419 7.26 -14.61 -0.69
N ILE A 420 7.18 -13.55 0.11
CA ILE A 420 7.78 -12.23 -0.14
C ILE A 420 7.29 -11.64 -1.48
N PRO A 421 5.96 -11.48 -1.64
CA PRO A 421 5.38 -11.01 -2.89
C PRO A 421 5.62 -9.51 -3.13
N ASP A 422 5.99 -8.74 -2.09
CA ASP A 422 6.39 -7.34 -2.15
C ASP A 422 7.67 -7.10 -2.97
N GLU A 423 8.50 -8.13 -3.13
CA GLU A 423 9.69 -8.11 -3.99
C GLU A 423 9.42 -8.54 -5.44
N SER A 424 8.15 -8.80 -5.82
CA SER A 424 7.78 -9.22 -7.18
C SER A 424 6.58 -8.45 -7.73
N TYR A 425 5.67 -7.99 -6.88
CA TYR A 425 4.43 -7.34 -7.31
C TYR A 425 4.71 -6.12 -8.20
N TYR A 426 5.56 -5.20 -7.75
CA TYR A 426 5.83 -3.94 -8.47
C TYR A 426 6.59 -4.16 -9.78
N GLN A 427 7.52 -5.12 -9.79
CA GLN A 427 8.21 -5.60 -10.98
C GLN A 427 7.20 -6.17 -11.98
N SER A 428 6.20 -6.91 -11.49
CA SER A 428 5.27 -7.62 -12.35
C SER A 428 4.19 -6.75 -12.96
N ILE A 429 3.70 -5.73 -12.24
CA ILE A 429 2.73 -4.77 -12.81
C ILE A 429 3.40 -3.82 -13.80
N LYS A 430 4.71 -3.56 -13.66
CA LYS A 430 5.50 -2.81 -14.64
C LYS A 430 5.45 -3.45 -16.03
N HIS A 431 5.35 -4.78 -16.13
CA HIS A 431 5.33 -5.50 -17.41
C HIS A 431 4.10 -5.20 -18.27
N PHE A 432 2.93 -5.00 -17.64
CA PHE A 432 1.67 -4.70 -18.35
C PHE A 432 1.17 -3.26 -18.14
N TYR A 433 1.97 -2.46 -17.44
CA TYR A 433 1.82 -1.02 -17.39
C TYR A 433 1.99 -0.45 -18.81
N PRO A 434 1.10 0.46 -19.26
CA PRO A 434 1.26 1.09 -20.56
C PRO A 434 2.51 1.95 -20.55
N HIS A 435 3.62 1.46 -21.14
CA HIS A 435 4.90 2.17 -21.19
C HIS A 435 4.74 3.54 -21.90
N LEU A 436 4.55 4.58 -21.11
CA LEU A 436 4.39 5.94 -21.62
C LEU A 436 5.72 6.41 -22.20
N LYS A 437 5.72 6.88 -23.45
CA LYS A 437 6.95 7.25 -24.21
C LYS A 437 7.89 8.21 -23.48
N HIS A 438 7.37 9.03 -22.58
CA HIS A 438 8.16 10.02 -21.84
C HIS A 438 8.74 9.49 -20.52
N GLN A 439 8.39 8.28 -20.09
CA GLN A 439 8.85 7.71 -18.83
C GLN A 439 10.11 6.87 -19.02
N SER A 440 11.00 6.94 -18.03
CA SER A 440 12.18 6.08 -17.94
C SER A 440 12.12 5.19 -16.69
N TRP A 441 12.91 4.13 -16.70
CA TRP A 441 12.98 3.13 -15.63
C TRP A 441 14.44 2.94 -15.24
N LYS A 442 14.72 2.93 -13.93
CA LYS A 442 16.04 2.68 -13.37
C LYS A 442 15.95 1.53 -12.39
N ASP A 443 16.89 0.60 -12.50
CA ASP A 443 17.00 -0.54 -11.59
C ASP A 443 17.77 -0.20 -10.30
N GLN A 444 18.12 1.06 -10.08
CA GLN A 444 18.78 1.53 -8.86
C GLN A 444 17.83 2.36 -8.01
N VAL A 445 17.39 1.83 -6.88
CA VAL A 445 16.44 2.51 -5.98
C VAL A 445 17.10 3.55 -5.06
N ASN A 446 18.42 3.76 -5.21
CA ASN A 446 19.25 4.65 -4.41
C ASN A 446 19.07 4.44 -2.89
N ARG A 447 18.87 3.18 -2.49
CA ARG A 447 18.72 2.75 -1.12
C ARG A 447 19.74 1.68 -0.77
N LYS A 448 20.43 1.85 0.36
CA LYS A 448 21.39 0.86 0.88
C LYS A 448 20.69 0.06 1.96
N THR A 449 20.62 -1.25 1.78
CA THR A 449 20.16 -2.18 2.79
C THR A 449 21.34 -3.06 3.22
N TYR A 450 21.53 -3.19 4.53
CA TYR A 450 22.48 -4.12 5.14
C TYR A 450 21.77 -5.46 5.42
N TRP A 451 22.30 -6.55 4.86
CA TRP A 451 21.66 -7.88 4.82
C TRP A 451 22.55 -8.97 5.46
N SER A 452 22.66 -9.05 6.79
CA SER A 452 22.93 -10.33 7.51
C SER A 452 23.05 -10.14 9.03
N LYS A 453 22.53 -11.12 9.78
CA LYS A 453 22.58 -11.18 11.24
C LYS A 453 23.57 -12.23 11.76
N TYR A 454 24.21 -13.01 10.87
CA TYR A 454 24.82 -14.31 11.20
C TYR A 454 26.25 -14.53 10.67
N THR A 455 26.97 -13.46 10.33
CA THR A 455 28.33 -13.57 9.79
C THR A 455 29.29 -12.69 10.58
N SER A 456 30.48 -13.21 10.87
CA SER A 456 31.61 -12.47 11.46
C SER A 456 32.21 -11.43 10.51
N ASP A 457 31.77 -11.39 9.26
CA ASP A 457 32.17 -10.41 8.26
C ASP A 457 31.37 -9.10 8.40
N THR A 458 32.08 -8.00 8.63
CA THR A 458 31.53 -6.63 8.73
C THR A 458 30.78 -6.16 7.48
N SER A 459 31.02 -6.78 6.31
CA SER A 459 30.30 -6.49 5.06
C SER A 459 28.85 -7.01 5.04
N HIS A 460 28.49 -7.84 6.04
CA HIS A 460 27.24 -8.56 6.16
C HIS A 460 26.60 -8.28 7.55
N ARG A 461 26.41 -6.99 7.88
CA ARG A 461 25.66 -6.55 9.08
C ARG A 461 24.16 -6.39 8.76
N TYR A 462 23.31 -6.33 9.79
CA TYR A 462 21.84 -6.15 9.66
C TYR A 462 21.37 -4.75 10.08
N ARG A 463 22.27 -3.95 10.63
CA ARG A 463 22.02 -2.60 11.11
C ARG A 463 23.09 -1.65 10.62
N VAL A 464 22.72 -0.38 10.55
CA VAL A 464 23.62 0.73 10.22
C VAL A 464 24.34 1.19 11.48
N GLU A 465 25.62 1.47 11.35
CA GLU A 465 26.47 2.00 12.43
C GLU A 465 27.13 3.31 11.98
N LYS A 466 27.76 4.05 12.91
CA LYS A 466 28.30 5.40 12.62
C LYS A 466 29.35 5.40 11.49
N HIS A 467 30.23 4.40 11.46
CA HIS A 467 31.27 4.31 10.42
C HIS A 467 30.71 4.10 9.00
N ASP A 468 29.50 3.55 8.87
CA ASP A 468 28.80 3.44 7.58
C ASP A 468 28.45 4.81 7.02
N ILE A 469 28.17 5.77 7.91
CA ILE A 469 27.75 7.12 7.53
C ILE A 469 28.93 7.89 6.93
N ASP A 470 30.14 7.62 7.40
CA ASP A 470 31.36 8.26 6.91
C ASP A 470 31.78 7.76 5.51
N SER A 471 31.28 6.61 5.08
CA SER A 471 31.58 5.98 3.78
C SER A 471 30.41 6.00 2.79
N LEU A 472 29.37 6.81 3.05
CA LEU A 472 28.19 6.87 2.17
C LEU A 472 28.53 7.38 0.78
N VAL A 473 28.08 6.64 -0.23
CA VAL A 473 28.18 7.09 -1.63
C VAL A 473 27.29 8.32 -1.87
N PRO A 474 27.77 9.35 -2.61
CA PRO A 474 27.02 10.59 -2.80
C PRO A 474 25.66 10.43 -3.48
N SER A 475 25.44 9.39 -4.29
CA SER A 475 24.18 9.13 -4.98
C SER A 475 23.08 8.55 -4.08
N LEU A 476 23.42 8.09 -2.88
CA LEU A 476 22.46 7.44 -1.99
C LEU A 476 21.43 8.44 -1.47
N LEU A 477 20.16 8.03 -1.47
CA LEU A 477 19.04 8.82 -0.94
C LEU A 477 18.52 8.30 0.40
N PHE A 478 18.57 6.98 0.60
CA PHE A 478 18.10 6.33 1.82
C PHE A 478 19.04 5.20 2.27
N ILE A 479 19.07 4.94 3.57
CA ILE A 479 19.79 3.83 4.17
C ILE A 479 18.93 3.12 5.22
N ARG A 480 19.07 1.81 5.32
CA ARG A 480 18.39 0.98 6.32
C ARG A 480 19.25 -0.23 6.73
N LYS A 481 19.14 -0.75 7.95
CA LYS A 481 18.16 -0.41 9.01
C LYS A 481 18.84 0.36 10.14
N VAL A 482 18.38 1.59 10.39
CA VAL A 482 18.90 2.42 11.49
C VAL A 482 18.04 2.17 12.73
N TYR A 483 18.54 1.39 13.67
CA TYR A 483 17.83 1.07 14.91
C TYR A 483 18.18 2.03 16.04
N ASP A 484 19.46 2.40 16.16
CA ASP A 484 19.97 3.15 17.30
C ASP A 484 19.78 4.67 17.13
N GLN A 485 19.19 5.32 18.13
CA GLN A 485 18.96 6.78 18.11
C GLN A 485 20.26 7.58 18.01
N ASP A 486 21.35 7.11 18.61
CA ASP A 486 22.68 7.74 18.49
C ASP A 486 23.21 7.75 17.06
N VAL A 487 22.89 6.72 16.26
CA VAL A 487 23.25 6.67 14.83
C VAL A 487 22.37 7.66 14.06
N ARG A 488 21.07 7.77 14.37
CA ARG A 488 20.18 8.76 13.75
C ARG A 488 20.64 10.19 14.03
N ASN A 489 20.99 10.49 15.27
CA ASN A 489 21.50 11.80 15.68
C ASN A 489 22.80 12.13 14.96
N TYR A 490 23.73 11.17 14.88
CA TYR A 490 24.96 11.31 14.11
C TYR A 490 24.69 11.62 12.63
N MET A 491 23.74 10.91 12.01
CA MET A 491 23.34 11.17 10.62
C MET A 491 22.76 12.58 10.43
N ILE A 492 21.88 13.03 11.33
CA ILE A 492 21.27 14.37 11.27
C ILE A 492 22.34 15.45 11.29
N GLU A 493 23.29 15.34 12.21
CA GLU A 493 24.38 16.29 12.36
C GLU A 493 25.31 16.26 11.15
N LYS A 494 25.85 15.07 10.84
CA LYS A 494 26.87 14.85 9.79
C LYS A 494 26.37 15.19 8.39
N LEU A 495 25.13 14.83 8.07
CA LEU A 495 24.53 15.02 6.74
C LEU A 495 23.68 16.29 6.64
N HIS A 496 23.56 17.04 7.74
CA HIS A 496 22.77 18.27 7.84
C HIS A 496 21.32 18.08 7.38
N LEU A 497 20.65 17.03 7.86
CA LEU A 497 19.34 16.60 7.34
C LEU A 497 18.19 17.58 7.65
N LEU A 498 18.34 18.44 8.65
CA LEU A 498 17.35 19.44 9.06
C LEU A 498 17.57 20.83 8.43
N LYS A 499 18.57 20.99 7.55
CA LYS A 499 18.80 22.20 6.75
C LYS A 499 18.20 22.03 5.35
#